data_AF-A0A430R9Y1-F1
#
_entry.id   AF-A0A430R9Y1-F1
#
_cell.length_a   1.000
_cell.length_b   1.000
_cell.length_c   1.000
_cell.angle_alpha   90.00
_cell.angle_beta   90.00
_cell.angle_gamma   90.00
#
_symmetry.space_group_name_H-M   'P 1'
#
loop_
_entity.id
_entity.type
_entity.pdbx_description
1 polymer ?
#
loop_
_entity_poly.entity_id
_entity_poly.type
_entity_poly.pdbx_seq_one_letter_code
_entity_poly.pdbx_strand_id
1 'polypeptide(L)' 'CETGAYPSRYSPHLNPVETIWRRVKGFLMPRRHYGSVEELREAVVAAMERLREGLGQGVLQNLCIGT' A
#
# COMPACT_ATOMS: atom_id res chain seq x y z
N CYS A 1 7.46 19.88 24.07
CA CYS A 1 6.54 18.72 23.94
C CYS A 1 6.02 18.69 22.52
N GLU A 2 6.81 18.13 21.61
CA GLU A 2 6.45 18.07 20.18
C GLU A 2 5.25 17.12 20.03
N THR A 3 4.10 17.69 19.70
CA THR A 3 2.85 16.95 19.58
C THR A 3 2.88 16.23 18.23
N GLY A 4 3.36 14.99 18.24
CA GLY A 4 3.10 14.08 17.12
C GLY A 4 1.60 14.05 16.86
N ALA A 5 1.19 14.48 15.67
CA ALA A 5 -0.22 14.61 15.31
C ALA A 5 -0.86 13.21 15.26
N TYR A 6 -1.43 12.78 16.38
CA TYR A 6 -2.29 11.61 16.40
C TYR A 6 -3.50 11.90 15.51
N PRO A 7 -3.78 11.06 14.50
CA PRO A 7 -4.96 11.27 13.64
C PRO A 7 -6.21 11.28 14.51
N SER A 8 -7.13 12.21 14.23
CA SER A 8 -8.40 12.27 14.93
C SER A 8 -9.18 10.96 14.78
N ARG A 9 -9.97 10.62 15.81
CA ARG A 9 -10.81 9.41 15.79
C ARG A 9 -11.71 9.40 14.55
N TYR A 10 -11.84 8.23 13.92
CA TYR A 10 -12.67 8.00 12.72
C TYR A 10 -12.27 8.80 11.47
N SER A 11 -11.00 9.19 11.35
CA SER A 11 -10.48 9.87 10.16
C SER A 11 -9.60 8.95 9.30
N PRO A 12 -10.14 7.91 8.65
CA PRO A 12 -9.34 7.00 7.82
C PRO A 12 -8.69 7.73 6.62
N HIS A 13 -9.27 8.84 6.18
CA HIS A 13 -8.70 9.69 5.13
C HIS A 13 -7.37 10.34 5.52
N LEU A 14 -7.11 10.49 6.82
CA LEU A 14 -5.86 11.04 7.35
C LEU A 14 -4.81 9.96 7.63
N ASN A 15 -5.18 8.67 7.50
CA ASN A 15 -4.27 7.56 7.74
C ASN A 15 -3.70 7.06 6.40
N PRO A 16 -2.40 7.30 6.10
CA PRO A 16 -1.80 6.87 4.83
C PRO A 16 -1.89 5.37 4.59
N VAL A 17 -1.95 4.56 5.65
CA VAL A 17 -2.04 3.10 5.55
C VAL A 17 -3.34 2.67 4.85
N GLU A 18 -4.42 3.45 4.98
CA GLU A 18 -5.70 3.15 4.33
C GLU A 18 -5.58 3.20 2.80
N THR A 19 -4.77 4.14 2.29
CA THR A 19 -4.51 4.24 0.84
C THR A 19 -3.67 3.07 0.34
N ILE A 20 -2.68 2.63 1.12
CA ILE A 20 -1.87 1.45 0.82
C ILE A 20 -2.78 0.21 0.74
N TRP A 21 -3.58 -0.03 1.77
CA TRP A 21 -4.49 -1.17 1.83
C TRP A 21 -5.56 -1.16 0.74
N ARG A 22 -6.04 0.02 0.32
CA ARG A 22 -6.96 0.15 -0.82
C ARG A 22 -6.32 -0.31 -2.12
N ARG A 23 -5.04 0.01 -2.36
CA ARG A 23 -4.30 -0.43 -3.56
C ARG A 23 -3.99 -1.93 -3.53
N VAL A 24 -3.48 -2.42 -2.39
CA VAL A 24 -3.13 -3.83 -2.20
C VAL A 24 -4.34 -4.74 -2.40
N LYS A 25 -5.43 -4.49 -1.67
CA LYS A 25 -6.63 -5.34 -1.75
C LYS A 25 -7.44 -5.10 -3.02
N GLY A 26 -7.50 -3.85 -3.51
CA GLY A 26 -8.34 -3.49 -4.65
C GLY A 26 -7.80 -3.96 -6.00
N PHE A 27 -6.48 -3.97 -6.17
CA PHE A 27 -5.85 -4.26 -7.48
C PHE A 27 -4.90 -5.45 -7.44
N LEU A 28 -4.11 -5.60 -6.39
CA LEU A 28 -3.01 -6.55 -6.35
C LEU A 28 -3.41 -7.92 -5.76
N MET A 29 -4.52 -7.96 -5.02
CA MET A 29 -5.10 -9.18 -4.45
C MET A 29 -6.56 -9.37 -4.89
N PRO A 30 -6.83 -9.65 -6.19
CA PRO A 30 -8.20 -9.81 -6.70
C PRO A 30 -8.86 -11.12 -6.22
N ARG A 31 -8.10 -12.06 -5.66
CA ARG A 31 -8.63 -13.30 -5.07
C ARG A 31 -9.48 -12.96 -3.84
N ARG A 32 -10.73 -13.43 -3.84
CA ARG A 32 -11.68 -13.26 -2.72
C ARG A 32 -11.56 -14.34 -1.64
N HIS A 33 -10.76 -15.38 -1.88
CA HIS A 33 -10.60 -16.51 -0.98
C HIS A 33 -9.16 -17.06 -1.05
N TYR A 34 -8.65 -17.45 0.11
CA TYR A 34 -7.36 -18.12 0.31
C TYR A 34 -7.62 -19.39 1.13
N GLY A 35 -6.97 -20.49 0.77
CA GLY A 35 -7.15 -21.80 1.40
C GLY A 35 -6.52 -21.91 2.78
N SER A 36 -5.59 -21.02 3.12
CA SER A 36 -4.99 -20.91 4.46
C SER A 36 -4.55 -19.48 4.79
N VAL A 37 -4.21 -19.25 6.06
CA VAL A 37 -3.65 -17.97 6.53
C VAL A 37 -2.26 -17.74 5.94
N GLU A 38 -1.50 -18.81 5.74
CA GLU A 38 -0.17 -18.79 5.11
C GLU A 38 -0.27 -18.32 3.66
N GLU A 39 -1.22 -18.86 2.88
CA GLU A 39 -1.45 -18.44 1.50
C GLU A 39 -1.86 -16.96 1.42
N LEU A 40 -2.71 -16.51 2.35
CA LEU A 40 -3.05 -15.09 2.47
C LEU A 40 -1.82 -14.24 2.79
N ARG A 41 -0.97 -14.69 3.72
CA ARG A 41 0.24 -13.98 4.13
C ARG A 41 1.22 -13.82 2.96
N GLU A 42 1.47 -14.89 2.22
CA GLU A 42 2.33 -14.87 1.04
C GLU A 42 1.79 -13.91 -0.03
N ALA A 43 0.48 -13.95 -0.29
CA ALA A 43 -0.16 -13.05 -1.24
C ALA A 43 -0.05 -11.57 -0.83
N VAL A 44 -0.19 -11.26 0.47
CA VAL A 44 0.01 -9.89 1.00
C VAL A 44 1.45 -9.44 0.81
N VAL A 45 2.44 -10.28 1.15
CA VAL A 45 3.86 -9.95 0.99
C VAL A 45 4.17 -9.67 -0.49
N ALA A 46 3.78 -10.56 -1.40
CA ALA A 46 4.00 -10.37 -2.83
C ALA A 46 3.32 -9.10 -3.38
N ALA A 47 2.10 -8.78 -2.91
CA ALA A 47 1.41 -7.56 -3.31
C ALA A 47 2.11 -6.29 -2.80
N MET A 48 2.63 -6.31 -1.56
CA MET A 48 3.39 -5.20 -0.99
C MET A 48 4.72 -4.96 -1.71
N GLU A 49 5.41 -6.04 -2.10
CA GLU A 49 6.64 -5.95 -2.90
C GLU A 49 6.39 -5.32 -4.27
N ARG A 50 5.36 -5.77 -4.98
CA ARG A 50 4.93 -5.17 -6.26
C ARG A 50 4.56 -3.70 -6.11
N LEU A 51 3.87 -3.34 -5.03
CA LEU A 51 3.53 -1.95 -4.75
C LEU A 51 4.80 -1.10 -4.54
N ARG A 52 5.79 -1.62 -3.80
CA ARG A 52 7.08 -0.96 -3.58
C ARG A 52 7.85 -0.77 -4.89
N GLU A 53 7.89 -1.80 -5.74
CA GLU A 53 8.53 -1.74 -7.06
C GLU A 53 7.87 -0.69 -7.96
N GLY A 54 6.53 -0.67 -8.03
CA GLY A 54 5.78 0.33 -8.81
C GLY A 54 5.98 1.76 -8.33
N LEU A 55 6.12 1.97 -7.00
CA LEU A 55 6.48 3.28 -6.46
C LEU A 55 7.91 3.69 -6.86
N GLY A 56 8.86 2.76 -6.84
CA GLY A 56 10.22 3.00 -7.34
C GLY A 56 10.26 3.37 -8.82
N GLN A 57 9.47 2.68 -9.65
CA GLN A 57 9.32 2.99 -11.07
C GLN A 57 8.66 4.35 -11.32
N GLY A 58 7.66 4.74 -10.53
CA GLY A 58 7.03 6.06 -10.62
C GLY A 58 7.99 7.21 -10.26
N VAL A 59 8.87 7.01 -9.28
CA VAL A 59 9.93 7.98 -8.96
C VAL A 59 10.94 8.11 -10.11
N LEU A 60 11.35 6.98 -10.70
CA LEU A 60 12.28 6.99 -11.84
C LEU A 60 11.67 7.62 -13.09
N GLN A 61 10.39 7.37 -13.38
CA GLN A 61 9.70 7.99 -14.52
C GLN A 61 9.59 9.52 -14.38
N ASN A 62 9.31 10.03 -13.18
CA ASN A 62 9.27 11.48 -12.94
C ASN A 62 10.65 12.14 -13.12
N LEU A 63 11.74 11.41 -12.81
CA LEU A 63 13.10 11.90 -13.01
C LEU A 63 13.46 11.96 -14.50
N CYS A 64 13.02 10.98 -15.30
CA CYS A 64 13.33 10.90 -16.74
C CYS A 64 12.49 11.84 -17.62
N ILE A 65 11.36 12.37 -17.12
CA ILE A 65 10.50 13.33 -17.85
C ILE A 65 10.90 14.79 -17.57
N GLY A 66 11.78 15.03 -16.58
CA GLY A 66 12.21 16.35 -16.14
C GLY A 66 13.47 16.92 -16.83
N THR A 67 13.70 16.61 -18.12
CA THR A 67 14.76 17.18 -18.98
C THR A 67 14.18 17.63 -20.30
#